data_AF-A0AAW1PC33-F1
#
_entry.id   AF-A0AAW1PC33-F1
#
_cell.length_a   1.000
_cell.length_b   1.000
_cell.length_c   1.000
_cell.angle_alpha   90.00
_cell.angle_beta   90.00
_cell.angle_gamma   90.00
#
_symmetry.space_group_name_H-M   'P 1'
#
loop_
_entity.id
_entity.type
_entity.pdbx_description
1 polymer ?
#
loop_
_entity_poly.entity_id
_entity_poly.type
_entity_poly.pdbx_seq_one_letter_code
_entity_poly.pdbx_strand_id
1 'polypeptide(L)' 'MVTKGHSHPIFDVAYKYLMRRNSVYVAFILGGALVGERVLDNTINTLWDQNNKGKLYKDIEGSFGSGGGDDEGGDE' A
#
# COMPACT_ATOMS: atom_id res chain seq x y z
N MET A 1 7.25 -45.59 10.90
CA MET A 1 7.39 -44.80 9.66
C MET A 1 7.06 -43.36 10.02
N VAL A 2 8.07 -42.48 10.17
CA VAL A 2 7.87 -41.07 10.54
C VAL A 2 7.92 -40.25 9.25
N THR A 3 6.80 -39.65 8.85
CA THR A 3 6.74 -38.74 7.72
C THR A 3 7.37 -37.42 8.12
N LYS A 4 8.48 -37.05 7.47
CA LYS A 4 9.07 -35.72 7.62
C LYS A 4 8.15 -34.73 6.91
N GLY A 5 7.24 -34.10 7.65
CA GLY A 5 6.40 -33.02 7.13
C GLY A 5 7.26 -31.87 6.62
N HIS A 6 6.84 -31.25 5.53
CA HIS A 6 7.52 -30.12 4.90
C HIS A 6 7.69 -28.98 5.91
N SER A 7 8.91 -28.75 6.39
CA SER A 7 9.21 -27.60 7.25
C SER A 7 9.27 -26.36 6.39
N HIS A 8 8.49 -25.32 6.70
CA HIS A 8 8.67 -24.01 6.09
C HIS A 8 9.64 -23.19 6.96
N PRO A 9 10.95 -23.21 6.68
CA PRO A 9 11.98 -22.72 7.60
C PRO A 9 11.80 -21.23 7.96
N ILE A 10 11.21 -20.46 7.05
CA ILE A 10 10.99 -19.02 7.21
C ILE A 10 9.84 -18.76 8.20
N PHE A 11 8.74 -19.52 8.11
CA PHE A 11 7.62 -19.40 9.04
C PHE A 11 8.01 -19.93 10.43
N ASP A 12 8.82 -20.97 10.52
CA ASP A 12 9.36 -21.48 11.79
C ASP A 12 10.24 -20.43 12.50
N VAL A 13 11.07 -19.72 11.74
CA VAL A 13 11.90 -18.61 12.24
C VAL A 13 11.02 -17.45 12.68
N ALA A 14 10.08 -17.01 11.83
CA ALA A 14 9.16 -15.92 12.17
C ALA A 14 8.34 -16.24 13.44
N TYR A 15 7.83 -17.45 13.56
CA TYR A 15 7.09 -17.90 14.74
C TYR A 15 7.96 -17.86 16.01
N LYS A 16 9.19 -18.38 15.94
CA LYS A 16 10.12 -18.38 17.09
C LYS A 16 10.42 -16.98 17.61
N TYR A 17 10.53 -15.99 16.73
CA TYR A 17 10.89 -14.62 17.11
C TYR A 17 9.70 -13.73 17.42
N LEU A 18 8.63 -13.78 16.62
CA LEU A 18 7.50 -12.85 16.74
C LEU A 18 6.38 -13.39 17.62
N MET A 19 6.12 -14.70 17.59
CA MET A 19 4.93 -15.30 18.20
C MET A 19 5.20 -15.95 19.57
N ARG A 20 6.45 -16.30 19.89
CA ARG A 20 6.78 -17.10 21.08
C ARG A 20 6.72 -16.34 22.42
N ARG A 21 6.93 -15.02 22.43
CA ARG A 21 6.92 -14.20 23.66
C ARG A 21 5.70 -13.27 23.64
N ASN A 22 4.84 -13.36 24.66
CA ASN A 22 3.60 -12.56 24.76
C ASN A 22 3.84 -11.06 24.53
N SER A 23 4.89 -10.48 25.14
CA SER A 23 5.21 -9.06 24.96
C SER A 23 5.62 -8.70 23.53
N VAL A 24 6.39 -9.56 22.86
CA VAL A 24 6.81 -9.35 21.47
C VAL A 24 5.63 -9.50 20.53
N TYR A 25 4.78 -10.49 20.76
CA TYR A 25 3.57 -10.72 19.98
C TYR A 25 2.62 -9.51 20.02
N VAL A 26 2.35 -8.99 21.21
CA VAL A 26 1.49 -7.81 21.38
C VAL A 26 2.12 -6.57 20.73
N ALA A 27 3.42 -6.34 20.91
CA ALA A 27 4.11 -5.24 20.25
C ALA A 27 4.09 -5.36 18.72
N PHE A 28 4.21 -6.58 18.19
CA PHE A 28 4.12 -6.85 16.76
C PHE A 28 2.71 -6.58 16.22
N ILE A 29 1.65 -6.96 16.95
CA ILE A 29 0.27 -6.62 16.56
C ILE A 29 0.06 -5.12 16.55
N LEU A 30 0.44 -4.43 17.63
CA LEU A 30 0.22 -2.99 17.75
C LEU A 30 1.03 -2.22 16.72
N GLY A 31 2.32 -2.54 16.57
CA GLY A 31 3.18 -1.93 15.55
C GLY A 31 2.72 -2.26 14.13
N GLY A 32 2.32 -3.50 13.89
CA GLY A 32 1.79 -3.96 12.62
C GLY A 32 0.47 -3.29 12.24
N ALA A 33 -0.41 -3.01 13.21
CA ALA A 33 -1.65 -2.27 12.98
C ALA A 33 -1.37 -0.83 12.56
N LEU A 34 -0.50 -0.12 13.29
CA LEU A 34 -0.16 1.28 12.99
C LEU A 34 0.49 1.45 11.61
N VAL A 35 1.41 0.56 11.26
CA VAL A 35 2.05 0.60 9.94
C VAL A 35 1.09 0.09 8.86
N GLY A 36 0.32 -0.95 9.17
CA GLY A 36 -0.60 -1.61 8.26
C GLY A 36 -1.71 -0.68 7.76
N GLU A 37 -2.30 0.13 8.64
CA GLU A 37 -3.32 1.12 8.29
C GLU A 37 -2.80 2.08 7.21
N ARG A 38 -1.65 2.74 7.46
CA ARG A 38 -1.04 3.69 6.52
C ARG A 38 -0.74 3.07 5.16
N VAL A 39 -0.24 1.84 5.15
CA VAL A 39 0.12 1.12 3.91
C VAL A 39 -1.14 0.75 3.13
N LEU A 40 -2.15 0.20 3.80
CA LEU A 40 -3.39 -0.22 3.16
C LEU A 40 -4.17 0.97 2.60
N ASP A 41 -4.30 2.07 3.35
CA ASP A 41 -5.00 3.28 2.88
C ASP A 41 -4.38 3.82 1.60
N ASN A 42 -3.06 3.98 1.57
CA ASN A 42 -2.36 4.49 0.39
C ASN A 42 -2.50 3.52 -0.80
N THR A 43 -2.39 2.22 -0.54
CA THR A 43 -2.45 1.20 -1.60
C THR A 43 -3.85 1.13 -2.21
N ILE A 44 -4.89 1.07 -1.38
CA ILE A 44 -6.28 0.99 -1.82
C ILE A 44 -6.68 2.26 -2.56
N ASN A 45 -6.33 3.45 -2.04
CA ASN A 45 -6.59 4.71 -2.73
C ASN A 45 -5.89 4.76 -4.09
N THR A 46 -4.63 4.32 -4.17
CA THR A 46 -3.90 4.30 -5.44
C THR A 46 -4.55 3.36 -6.45
N LEU A 47 -4.97 2.15 -6.02
CA LEU A 47 -5.67 1.20 -6.89
C LEU A 47 -7.02 1.76 -7.35
N TRP A 48 -7.74 2.42 -6.46
CA TRP A 48 -9.02 3.05 -6.77
C TRP A 48 -8.87 4.19 -7.77
N ASP A 49 -7.89 5.06 -7.56
CA ASP A 49 -7.55 6.17 -8.45
C ASP A 49 -7.17 5.66 -9.83
N GLN A 50 -6.35 4.61 -9.89
CA GLN A 50 -5.97 3.98 -11.16
C GLN A 50 -7.17 3.39 -11.91
N ASN A 51 -8.13 2.80 -11.20
CA ASN A 51 -9.32 2.22 -11.81
C ASN A 51 -10.33 3.29 -12.26
N ASN A 52 -10.33 4.46 -11.65
CA ASN A 52 -11.32 5.51 -11.91
C ASN A 52 -10.73 6.76 -12.60
N LYS A 53 -9.51 6.68 -13.15
CA LYS A 53 -8.84 7.80 -13.85
C LYS A 53 -9.78 8.54 -14.81
N GLY A 54 -9.75 9.87 -14.74
CA GLY A 54 -10.55 10.77 -15.57
C GLY A 54 -11.99 10.97 -15.09
N LYS A 55 -12.42 10.25 -14.04
CA LYS A 55 -13.72 10.45 -13.39
C LYS A 55 -13.62 11.13 -12.03
N LEU A 56 -12.43 11.18 -11.42
CA LEU A 56 -12.27 11.82 -10.12
C LEU A 56 -12.16 13.33 -10.29
N TYR A 57 -12.66 14.06 -9.29
CA TYR A 57 -12.60 15.52 -9.28
C TYR A 57 -11.17 16.05 -9.46
N LYS A 58 -10.18 15.43 -8.81
CA LYS A 58 -8.74 15.73 -8.97
C LYS A 58 -8.22 15.61 -10.40
N ASP A 59 -8.88 14.85 -11.28
CA ASP A 59 -8.49 14.73 -12.69
C ASP A 59 -9.14 15.84 -13.56
N ILE A 60 -10.17 16.53 -13.06
CA ILE A 60 -10.98 17.51 -13.79
C ILE A 60 -10.79 18.94 -13.23
N GLU A 61 -10.22 19.09 -12.02
CA GLU A 61 -9.96 20.39 -11.38
C GLU A 61 -9.19 21.38 -12.28
N GLY A 62 -8.24 20.92 -13.11
CA GLY A 62 -7.51 21.76 -14.07
C GLY A 62 -8.29 22.14 -15.33
N SER A 63 -9.39 21.45 -15.63
CA SER A 63 -10.21 21.67 -16.83
C SER A 63 -11.13 22.88 -16.70
N PHE A 64 -11.56 23.20 -15.47
CA PHE A 64 -12.52 24.30 -15.23
C PHE A 64 -11.93 25.71 -15.39
N GLY A 65 -10.61 25.84 -15.55
CA GLY A 65 -9.92 27.11 -15.86
C GLY A 65 -9.29 27.17 -17.25
N SER A 66 -9.32 26.08 -18.04
CA SER A 66 -8.69 25.99 -19.35
C SER A 66 -9.73 25.95 -20.46
N GLY A 67 -10.56 26.99 -20.50
CA GLY A 67 -11.32 27.36 -21.68
C GLY A 67 -10.59 28.47 -22.43
N GLY A 68 -9.73 28.10 -23.39
CA GLY A 68 -9.19 28.99 -24.42
C GLY A 68 -7.84 29.64 -24.11
N GLY A 69 -6.80 29.26 -24.86
CA GLY A 69 -5.46 29.84 -24.75
C GLY A 69 -4.45 28.95 -25.44
N ASP A 70 -4.48 28.98 -26.76
CA ASP A 70 -3.56 28.31 -27.66
C ASP A 70 -2.13 28.89 -27.56
N ASP A 71 -1.16 28.10 -28.03
CA ASP A 71 0.19 28.49 -28.49
C ASP A 71 1.23 28.99 -27.45
N GLU A 72 2.19 28.12 -27.14
CA GLU A 72 3.61 28.50 -27.14
C GLU A 72 4.45 27.39 -27.81
N GLY A 73 4.54 27.48 -29.14
CA GLY A 73 5.74 27.06 -29.86
C GLY A 73 6.57 28.31 -30.21
N GLY A 74 7.90 28.19 -30.13
CA GLY A 74 8.83 29.14 -30.75
C GLY A 74 9.78 29.88 -29.82
N ASP A 75 11.03 29.42 -29.84
CA ASP A 75 12.30 30.18 -29.84
C ASP A 75 12.62 31.15 -28.69
N GLU A 76 13.53 30.74 -27.77
CA GLU A 76 14.80 31.43 -27.39
C GLU A 76 15.84 30.41 -26.89
#